data_AF-A0A517TVX7-F1
#
_entry.id   AF-A0A517TVX7-F1
#
_cell.length_a   1.000
_cell.length_b   1.000
_cell.length_c   1.000
_cell.angle_alpha   90.00
_cell.angle_beta   90.00
_cell.angle_gamma   90.00
#
_symmetry.space_group_name_H-M   'P 1'
#
loop_
_entity.id
_entity.type
_entity.pdbx_description
1 polymer ?
#
loop_
_entity_poly.entity_id
_entity_poly.type
_entity_poly.pdbx_seq_one_letter_code
_entity_poly.pdbx_strand_id
1 'polypeptide(L)'
;MGNNLRSRIVAFLGTTLVVCGLLTSGSVHGQGLLYSFETPDDLDTPDLNEGLEGWDLSGFGTAIGVNTSTNGASQGTHSMRVEKAPGFSWDVNTSVSSGDIYDKFNTVAANLAGYTLDFDVTLTPDSFSAVSAPGSFFLMNVAANSDSPNFPSVFNVTPNLLNQIGKFPVSIPMTSLPVAENSSYYQLNIGSNSTHTAGPNGEGIRYYVDNIRFTALPTFVETKLFSWETPDNPETAVNEQYEGWTEGFNPGHVHSISTLGATDGTSTLQIDRTGVSSGFSWGSQFTISGGAANPAGQAIIDQLVAGINGATSIAFDVRFDDSFPNSPTFTKFGLHVTDHRADDSFSFFGGEGPSFNGVQTIGDTATVTIPLTSLVDGTRGSLASAGLTVGTDFLRIGISTNTSGGGIYQIDNFRLLSVAPTLAADFNDDTKVDAADLAIWKSGFGSNATGDADGDGDSDGADYLVWQREFGSGVTANAAVGAVPEPSSLALAAGLMMAAAAFRRR
;
A
#
# COMPACT_ATOMS: atom_id res chain seq x y z
N MET A 1 10.96 37.03 -31.37
CA MET A 1 9.84 37.07 -30.41
C MET A 1 9.90 35.77 -29.65
N GLY A 2 10.54 35.81 -28.47
CA GLY A 2 11.08 34.65 -27.78
C GLY A 2 10.28 34.29 -26.53
N ASN A 3 10.16 32.97 -26.36
CA ASN A 3 9.89 32.17 -25.16
C ASN A 3 10.01 32.88 -23.82
N ASN A 4 8.92 32.87 -23.03
CA ASN A 4 8.95 33.00 -21.58
C ASN A 4 7.70 32.36 -20.97
N LEU A 5 7.81 31.09 -20.57
CA LEU A 5 7.02 30.51 -19.49
C LEU A 5 7.93 29.53 -18.74
N ARG A 6 8.75 30.10 -17.85
CA ARG A 6 9.48 29.33 -16.83
C ARG A 6 8.48 29.00 -15.72
N SER A 7 8.00 27.76 -15.72
CA SER A 7 7.33 27.14 -14.58
C SER A 7 8.31 27.04 -13.41
N ARG A 8 7.89 27.55 -12.26
CA ARG A 8 8.58 27.41 -10.98
C ARG A 8 8.24 26.02 -10.42
N ILE A 9 9.18 25.08 -10.51
CA ILE A 9 9.11 23.82 -9.78
C ILE A 9 9.98 23.96 -8.54
N VAL A 10 9.32 23.92 -7.39
CA VAL A 10 9.91 23.89 -6.05
C VAL A 10 10.63 22.56 -5.89
N ALA A 11 11.89 22.62 -5.48
CA ALA A 11 12.69 21.46 -5.10
C ALA A 11 12.13 20.85 -3.80
N PHE A 12 11.72 19.58 -3.85
CA PHE A 12 11.50 18.75 -2.66
C PHE A 12 12.60 17.69 -2.63
N LEU A 13 13.47 17.79 -1.63
CA LEU A 13 14.41 16.76 -1.20
C LEU A 13 13.73 15.96 -0.07
N GLY A 14 13.89 14.64 -0.08
CA GLY A 14 13.54 13.78 1.06
C GLY A 14 12.61 12.63 0.70
N THR A 15 13.22 11.50 0.35
CA THR A 15 12.62 10.17 0.29
C THR A 15 12.05 9.80 1.66
N THR A 16 10.75 9.92 1.82
CA THR A 16 9.93 9.09 2.71
C THR A 16 8.59 8.98 1.99
N LEU A 17 8.30 7.79 1.49
CA LEU A 17 7.03 7.48 0.86
C LEU A 17 5.98 7.53 1.98
N VAL A 18 5.42 8.72 2.23
CA VAL A 18 4.23 8.85 3.08
C VAL A 18 3.11 8.21 2.28
N VAL A 19 2.68 7.02 2.68
CA VAL A 19 1.42 6.42 2.26
C VAL A 19 0.32 7.28 2.88
N CYS A 20 0.06 8.46 2.30
CA CYS A 20 -1.14 9.24 2.57
C CYS A 20 -2.18 8.78 1.56
N GLY A 21 -2.73 7.59 1.81
CA GLY A 21 -3.82 7.00 1.04
C GLY A 21 -5.07 6.95 1.90
N LEU A 22 -6.16 7.51 1.37
CA LEU A 22 -7.53 7.54 1.92
C LEU A 22 -7.83 6.47 2.99
N LEU A 23 -7.76 6.85 4.27
CA LEU A 23 -8.62 6.25 5.29
C LEU A 23 -9.88 7.10 5.33
N THR A 24 -10.93 6.59 4.69
CA THR A 24 -12.27 7.15 4.85
C THR A 24 -12.68 7.00 6.31
N SER A 25 -13.37 8.01 6.82
CA SER A 25 -13.85 8.17 8.20
C SER A 25 -14.97 7.17 8.55
N GLY A 26 -14.71 5.87 8.39
CA GLY A 26 -15.53 4.78 8.87
C GLY A 26 -14.91 4.22 10.15
N SER A 27 -15.73 4.14 11.20
CA SER A 27 -15.41 3.71 12.55
C SER A 27 -14.64 2.38 12.67
N VAL A 28 -13.30 2.41 12.60
CA VAL A 28 -12.39 1.30 13.02
C VAL A 28 -11.82 1.56 14.42
N HIS A 29 -12.37 2.53 15.16
CA HIS A 29 -11.73 3.15 16.33
C HIS A 29 -11.53 2.26 17.57
N GLY A 30 -11.89 0.97 17.55
CA GLY A 30 -11.74 0.05 18.69
C GLY A 30 -10.61 -0.98 18.61
N GLN A 31 -10.29 -1.52 17.42
CA GLN A 31 -9.56 -2.80 17.36
C GLN A 31 -8.03 -2.70 17.55
N GLY A 32 -7.44 -1.51 17.51
CA GLY A 32 -5.99 -1.33 17.65
C GLY A 32 -5.55 -0.36 18.75
N LEU A 33 -6.49 0.26 19.47
CA LEU A 33 -6.18 1.25 20.50
C LEU A 33 -5.42 0.59 21.66
N LEU A 34 -4.29 1.20 22.04
CA LEU A 34 -3.46 0.77 23.16
C LEU A 34 -3.64 1.71 24.35
N TYR A 35 -3.53 3.03 24.10
CA TYR A 35 -3.60 4.04 25.15
C TYR A 35 -4.40 5.27 24.67
N SER A 36 -5.41 5.63 25.45
CA SER A 36 -6.27 6.80 25.20
C SER A 36 -6.17 7.86 26.30
N PHE A 37 -5.65 7.49 27.47
CA PHE A 37 -5.53 8.35 28.64
C PHE A 37 -6.87 8.85 29.21
N GLU A 38 -7.99 8.22 28.84
CA GLU A 38 -9.33 8.54 29.35
C GLU A 38 -9.70 7.76 30.61
N THR A 39 -8.84 6.81 31.02
CA THR A 39 -9.04 6.05 32.24
C THR A 39 -9.03 7.00 33.45
N PRO A 40 -10.09 7.05 34.27
CA PRO A 40 -10.10 7.89 35.46
C PRO A 40 -9.05 7.42 36.47
N ASP A 41 -8.41 8.38 37.13
CA ASP A 41 -7.52 8.14 38.26
C ASP A 41 -8.31 7.56 39.43
N ASP A 42 -7.83 6.46 40.03
CA ASP A 42 -8.46 5.86 41.20
C ASP A 42 -7.99 6.58 42.46
N LEU A 43 -8.92 7.29 43.10
CA LEU A 43 -8.63 8.05 44.31
C LEU A 43 -8.28 7.17 45.52
N ASP A 44 -8.54 5.86 45.45
CA ASP A 44 -8.17 4.89 46.48
C ASP A 44 -6.70 4.41 46.35
N THR A 45 -6.04 4.66 45.21
CA THR A 45 -4.62 4.36 44.94
C THR A 45 -3.84 5.60 44.49
N PRO A 46 -3.82 6.69 45.28
CA PRO A 46 -3.32 8.02 44.83
C PRO A 46 -1.83 8.08 44.48
N ASP A 47 -1.06 7.04 44.80
CA ASP A 47 0.36 6.92 44.43
C ASP A 47 0.54 6.32 43.02
N LEU A 48 -0.51 5.75 42.44
CA LEU A 48 -0.58 5.26 41.07
C LEU A 48 -1.43 6.26 40.28
N ASN A 49 -0.95 6.68 39.10
CA ASN A 49 -1.74 7.51 38.21
C ASN A 49 -2.38 6.61 37.16
N GLU A 50 -3.56 6.08 37.43
CA GLU A 50 -4.24 5.17 36.49
C GLU A 50 -4.60 5.86 35.17
N GLY A 51 -4.76 7.19 35.19
CA GLY A 51 -5.00 7.97 33.97
C GLY A 51 -3.82 8.03 33.01
N LEU A 52 -2.60 7.75 33.48
CA LEU A 52 -1.44 7.56 32.60
C LEU A 52 -1.37 6.15 32.01
N GLU A 53 -2.27 5.24 32.39
CA GLU A 53 -2.40 3.91 31.78
C GLU A 53 -1.05 3.13 31.78
N GLY A 54 -0.28 3.26 32.86
CA GLY A 54 1.01 2.59 33.04
C GLY A 54 2.22 3.30 32.42
N TRP A 55 2.03 4.49 31.81
CA TRP A 55 3.14 5.33 31.37
C TRP A 55 3.79 6.06 32.54
N ASP A 56 5.12 6.06 32.58
CA ASP A 56 5.92 6.78 33.56
C ASP A 56 7.15 7.41 32.90
N LEU A 57 7.85 8.29 33.62
CA LEU A 57 9.15 8.80 33.22
C LEU A 57 10.12 7.65 32.99
N SER A 58 10.80 7.68 31.85
CA SER A 58 11.76 6.62 31.56
C SER A 58 12.99 6.74 32.48
N GLY A 59 13.48 5.60 32.95
CA GLY A 59 14.78 5.52 33.64
C GLY A 59 16.00 5.79 32.73
N PHE A 60 15.77 6.01 31.43
CA PHE A 60 16.78 6.26 30.41
C PHE A 60 16.79 7.72 29.91
N GLY A 61 16.22 8.64 30.69
CA GLY A 61 16.01 10.02 30.27
C GLY A 61 16.24 11.07 31.35
N THR A 62 15.98 12.31 30.96
CA THR A 62 16.02 13.51 31.79
C THR A 62 14.72 14.29 31.71
N ALA A 63 13.64 13.70 31.16
CA ALA A 63 12.32 14.30 31.25
C ALA A 63 11.95 14.55 32.71
N ILE A 64 11.29 15.68 32.94
CA ILE A 64 11.10 16.24 34.28
C ILE A 64 9.65 16.16 34.75
N GLY A 65 8.73 15.68 33.90
CA GLY A 65 7.38 15.38 34.33
C GLY A 65 6.53 14.69 33.28
N VAL A 66 5.63 13.83 33.73
CA VAL A 66 4.56 13.19 32.96
C VAL A 66 3.28 13.25 33.77
N ASN A 67 2.17 13.68 33.15
CA ASN A 67 0.85 13.77 33.80
C ASN A 67 -0.25 13.65 32.74
N THR A 68 -1.46 13.30 33.14
CA THR A 68 -2.65 13.47 32.29
C THR A 68 -2.97 14.95 32.10
N SER A 69 -3.62 15.28 30.98
CA SER A 69 -3.97 16.66 30.61
C SER A 69 -5.17 16.71 29.69
N THR A 70 -6.06 17.69 29.92
CA THR A 70 -7.16 17.99 28.99
C THR A 70 -6.72 18.77 27.76
N ASN A 71 -5.54 19.41 27.82
CA ASN A 71 -4.91 19.99 26.64
C ASN A 71 -4.26 18.87 25.82
N GLY A 72 -4.36 18.95 24.50
CA GLY A 72 -3.68 18.00 23.61
C GLY A 72 -4.47 16.76 23.24
N ALA A 73 -5.64 16.55 23.87
CA ALA A 73 -6.61 15.50 23.55
C ALA A 73 -7.01 15.58 22.06
N SER A 74 -6.74 14.51 21.35
CA SER A 74 -7.01 14.32 19.93
C SER A 74 -8.28 13.52 19.70
N GLN A 75 -8.61 12.63 20.64
CA GLN A 75 -9.88 11.96 20.84
C GLN A 75 -10.21 12.00 22.34
N GLY A 76 -11.49 11.96 22.70
CA GLY A 76 -11.87 12.04 24.10
C GLY A 76 -11.59 13.43 24.74
N THR A 77 -11.20 13.42 26.00
CA THR A 77 -11.03 14.59 26.87
C THR A 77 -9.65 14.72 27.50
N HIS A 78 -8.80 13.71 27.39
CA HIS A 78 -7.49 13.63 28.03
C HIS A 78 -6.39 13.25 27.03
N SER A 79 -5.15 13.38 27.48
CA SER A 79 -3.93 13.00 26.77
C SER A 79 -2.79 12.91 27.78
N MET A 80 -1.68 12.28 27.41
CA MET A 80 -0.45 12.28 28.18
C MET A 80 0.36 13.55 27.89
N ARG A 81 0.54 14.41 28.89
CA ARG A 81 1.44 15.57 28.86
C ARG A 81 2.82 15.17 29.36
N VAL A 82 3.85 15.45 28.56
CA VAL A 82 5.26 15.26 28.94
C VAL A 82 5.97 16.60 28.95
N GLU A 83 6.80 16.84 29.97
CA GLU A 83 7.70 17.98 30.06
C GLU A 83 9.16 17.51 30.00
N LYS A 84 9.87 17.91 28.95
CA LYS A 84 11.21 17.39 28.61
C LYS A 84 12.34 18.37 28.96
N ALA A 85 13.45 17.88 29.50
CA ALA A 85 14.67 18.69 29.71
C ALA A 85 15.52 18.85 28.44
N PRO A 86 16.43 19.83 28.36
CA PRO A 86 17.30 20.02 27.18
C PRO A 86 18.07 18.76 26.78
N GLY A 87 18.27 18.58 25.47
CA GLY A 87 18.99 17.44 24.89
C GLY A 87 18.09 16.29 24.48
N PHE A 88 18.72 15.12 24.30
CA PHE A 88 18.08 13.86 23.95
C PHE A 88 17.76 13.06 25.21
N SER A 89 16.56 12.48 25.24
CA SER A 89 16.13 11.54 26.26
C SER A 89 15.06 10.60 25.69
N TRP A 90 15.01 9.38 26.21
CA TRP A 90 13.76 8.63 26.26
C TRP A 90 12.94 9.26 27.38
N ASP A 91 11.85 9.93 27.06
CA ASP A 91 11.17 10.78 28.03
C ASP A 91 10.25 9.95 28.92
N VAL A 92 9.46 9.07 28.29
CA VAL A 92 8.47 8.24 28.98
C VAL A 92 8.46 6.83 28.40
N ASN A 93 8.08 5.85 29.22
CA ASN A 93 7.86 4.49 28.77
C ASN A 93 6.71 3.81 29.50
N THR A 94 6.26 2.71 28.93
CA THR A 94 5.30 1.77 29.52
C THR A 94 5.73 0.36 29.20
N SER A 95 5.47 -0.60 30.08
CA SER A 95 5.78 -2.02 29.87
C SER A 95 4.57 -2.88 30.23
N VAL A 96 4.24 -3.84 29.37
CA VAL A 96 3.15 -4.80 29.55
C VAL A 96 3.68 -6.22 29.40
N SER A 97 3.15 -7.15 30.20
CA SER A 97 3.53 -8.57 30.16
C SER A 97 2.33 -9.53 30.12
N SER A 98 1.11 -8.99 30.12
CA SER A 98 -0.14 -9.73 30.03
C SER A 98 -1.32 -8.79 29.74
N GLY A 99 -2.46 -9.34 29.31
CA GLY A 99 -3.71 -8.61 29.08
C GLY A 99 -3.85 -8.11 27.63
N ASP A 100 -4.94 -7.40 27.35
CA ASP A 100 -5.34 -7.02 25.98
C ASP A 100 -4.25 -6.28 25.19
N ILE A 101 -3.57 -5.30 25.81
CA ILE A 101 -2.46 -4.58 25.14
C ILE A 101 -1.32 -5.54 24.80
N TYR A 102 -0.99 -6.49 25.67
CA TYR A 102 0.04 -7.50 25.42
C TYR A 102 -0.37 -8.44 24.27
N ASP A 103 -1.64 -8.84 24.21
CA ASP A 103 -2.16 -9.69 23.13
C ASP A 103 -2.11 -8.95 21.78
N LYS A 104 -2.44 -7.65 21.74
CA LYS A 104 -2.28 -6.81 20.54
C LYS A 104 -0.83 -6.71 20.06
N PHE A 105 0.13 -6.57 20.97
CA PHE A 105 1.55 -6.62 20.60
C PHE A 105 1.95 -7.97 20.00
N ASN A 106 1.44 -9.09 20.51
CA ASN A 106 1.69 -10.41 19.94
C ASN A 106 1.12 -10.54 18.52
N THR A 107 -0.11 -10.09 18.30
CA THR A 107 -0.72 -10.07 16.94
C THR A 107 0.14 -9.29 15.95
N VAL A 108 0.63 -8.11 16.37
CA VAL A 108 1.52 -7.29 15.53
C VAL A 108 2.89 -7.93 15.33
N ALA A 109 3.44 -8.57 16.37
CA ALA A 109 4.72 -9.27 16.29
C ALA A 109 4.70 -10.39 15.24
N ALA A 110 3.56 -11.09 15.12
CA ALA A 110 3.34 -12.14 14.13
C ALA A 110 3.27 -11.63 12.68
N ASN A 111 2.95 -10.34 12.48
CA ASN A 111 2.86 -9.72 11.15
C ASN A 111 3.32 -8.26 11.14
N LEU A 112 4.60 -8.01 11.42
CA LEU A 112 5.16 -6.65 11.47
C LEU A 112 4.95 -5.84 10.17
N ALA A 113 4.89 -6.50 9.01
CA ALA A 113 4.66 -5.85 7.72
C ALA A 113 3.21 -5.38 7.52
N GLY A 114 2.27 -5.95 8.29
CA GLY A 114 0.84 -5.64 8.22
C GLY A 114 0.40 -4.52 9.15
N TYR A 115 1.28 -3.85 9.90
CA TYR A 115 0.86 -2.84 10.88
C TYR A 115 1.78 -1.61 10.93
N THR A 116 1.19 -0.49 11.35
CA THR A 116 1.91 0.69 11.84
C THR A 116 1.60 0.95 13.31
N LEU A 117 2.54 1.56 14.03
CA LEU A 117 2.26 2.22 15.30
C LEU A 117 1.94 3.69 15.02
N ASP A 118 0.73 4.09 15.39
CA ASP A 118 0.23 5.44 15.18
C ASP A 118 -0.09 6.13 16.51
N PHE A 119 0.13 7.43 16.57
CA PHE A 119 -0.28 8.28 17.70
C PHE A 119 -0.31 9.75 17.26
N ASP A 120 -1.00 10.59 18.02
CA ASP A 120 -1.04 12.03 17.78
C ASP A 120 -0.10 12.75 18.74
N VAL A 121 0.77 13.62 18.22
CA VAL A 121 1.55 14.57 19.01
C VAL A 121 0.93 15.95 18.87
N THR A 122 0.59 16.59 19.98
CA THR A 122 0.04 17.95 19.98
C THR A 122 1.01 18.94 20.64
N LEU A 123 1.11 20.14 20.05
CA LEU A 123 1.73 21.31 20.67
C LEU A 123 0.71 22.43 20.82
N THR A 124 0.69 23.03 22.00
CA THR A 124 -0.21 24.14 22.35
C THR A 124 0.60 25.43 22.49
N PRO A 125 -0.06 26.61 22.52
CA PRO A 125 0.64 27.89 22.71
C PRO A 125 1.60 27.92 23.92
N ASP A 126 1.33 27.12 24.95
CA ASP A 126 2.14 27.03 26.16
C ASP A 126 3.30 26.01 26.08
N SER A 127 3.44 25.29 24.97
CA SER A 127 4.47 24.25 24.81
C SER A 127 5.90 24.76 24.96
N PHE A 128 6.15 26.03 24.61
CA PHE A 128 7.47 26.67 24.69
C PHE A 128 7.47 27.89 25.62
N SER A 129 6.37 28.20 26.32
CA SER A 129 6.25 29.46 27.06
C SER A 129 7.07 29.49 28.35
N ALA A 130 7.43 28.31 28.89
CA ALA A 130 8.19 28.18 30.13
C ALA A 130 9.71 28.13 29.93
N VAL A 131 10.20 27.92 28.69
CA VAL A 131 11.64 27.82 28.43
C VAL A 131 12.28 29.20 28.25
N SER A 132 13.55 29.35 28.63
CA SER A 132 14.29 30.62 28.47
C SER A 132 14.63 30.92 27.00
N ALA A 133 14.85 29.86 26.21
CA ALA A 133 15.01 29.96 24.76
C ALA A 133 14.55 28.66 24.10
N PRO A 134 13.80 28.71 22.98
CA PRO A 134 13.22 27.51 22.36
C PRO A 134 14.25 26.64 21.61
N GLY A 135 15.45 27.16 21.32
CA GLY A 135 16.51 26.43 20.63
C GLY A 135 16.40 26.46 19.10
N SER A 136 16.99 25.45 18.44
CA SER A 136 17.07 25.30 16.98
C SER A 136 16.28 24.11 16.43
N PHE A 137 15.97 23.11 17.25
CA PHE A 137 15.09 22.02 16.88
C PHE A 137 14.35 21.41 18.07
N PHE A 138 13.25 20.73 17.75
CA PHE A 138 12.53 19.82 18.63
C PHE A 138 11.99 18.65 17.79
N LEU A 139 12.43 17.43 18.10
CA LEU A 139 12.20 16.21 17.31
C LEU A 139 11.72 15.08 18.23
N MET A 140 10.80 14.26 17.74
CA MET A 140 10.29 13.08 18.45
C MET A 140 10.98 11.80 17.98
N ASN A 141 11.09 10.83 18.88
CA ASN A 141 11.69 9.51 18.64
C ASN A 141 10.84 8.43 19.32
N VAL A 142 10.89 7.20 18.81
CA VAL A 142 10.17 6.06 19.39
C VAL A 142 11.08 4.85 19.43
N ALA A 143 11.00 4.08 20.50
CA ALA A 143 11.63 2.76 20.57
C ALA A 143 10.67 1.74 21.16
N ALA A 144 10.74 0.51 20.66
CA ALA A 144 10.06 -0.64 21.25
C ALA A 144 11.10 -1.56 21.89
N ASN A 145 10.71 -2.38 22.85
CA ASN A 145 11.59 -3.39 23.43
C ASN A 145 10.79 -4.66 23.75
N SER A 146 11.43 -5.80 23.55
CA SER A 146 10.92 -7.16 23.75
C SER A 146 12.12 -8.09 23.96
N ASP A 147 11.91 -9.39 24.19
CA ASP A 147 12.99 -10.36 24.40
C ASP A 147 14.04 -10.34 23.25
N SER A 148 13.58 -10.15 22.00
CA SER A 148 14.44 -9.91 20.83
C SER A 148 13.60 -9.50 19.60
N PRO A 149 13.95 -8.45 18.83
CA PRO A 149 15.14 -7.64 18.97
C PRO A 149 15.05 -6.69 20.16
N ASN A 150 16.19 -6.51 20.81
CA ASN A 150 16.31 -5.61 21.95
C ASN A 150 16.39 -4.17 21.44
N PHE A 151 15.42 -3.36 21.87
CA PHE A 151 15.43 -1.90 21.74
C PHE A 151 15.52 -1.29 20.31
N PRO A 152 14.79 -1.79 19.29
CA PRO A 152 14.72 -1.08 18.00
C PRO A 152 14.15 0.33 18.18
N SER A 153 14.75 1.28 17.46
CA SER A 153 14.49 2.71 17.62
C SER A 153 14.34 3.38 16.26
N VAL A 154 13.36 4.28 16.16
CA VAL A 154 13.15 5.18 15.02
C VAL A 154 13.27 6.61 15.51
N PHE A 155 14.22 7.34 14.91
CA PHE A 155 14.52 8.72 15.27
C PHE A 155 13.82 9.69 14.32
N ASN A 156 13.46 10.87 14.83
CA ASN A 156 12.85 11.96 14.08
C ASN A 156 11.54 11.55 13.39
N VAL A 157 10.64 10.92 14.14
CA VAL A 157 9.32 10.45 13.67
C VAL A 157 8.35 11.61 13.37
N THR A 158 8.76 12.83 13.66
CA THR A 158 8.06 14.07 13.31
C THR A 158 8.98 14.99 12.50
N PRO A 159 8.42 15.94 11.75
CA PRO A 159 9.18 17.13 11.34
C PRO A 159 9.79 17.85 12.54
N ASN A 160 10.67 18.83 12.29
CA ASN A 160 11.12 19.73 13.33
C ASN A 160 9.92 20.53 13.87
N LEU A 161 9.51 20.23 15.11
CA LEU A 161 8.34 20.78 15.77
C LEU A 161 8.59 22.14 16.45
N LEU A 162 9.81 22.68 16.35
CA LEU A 162 10.14 23.97 16.96
C LEU A 162 9.17 25.06 16.51
N ASN A 163 8.55 25.74 17.50
CA ASN A 163 7.56 26.81 17.29
C ASN A 163 6.35 26.41 16.43
N GLN A 164 6.10 25.12 16.26
CA GLN A 164 4.88 24.63 15.64
C GLN A 164 3.78 24.53 16.68
N ILE A 165 2.54 24.81 16.29
CA ILE A 165 1.34 24.69 17.12
C ILE A 165 0.31 23.91 16.32
N GLY A 166 -0.32 22.92 16.95
CA GLY A 166 -1.28 22.05 16.30
C GLY A 166 -0.99 20.58 16.58
N LYS A 167 -1.67 19.73 15.81
CA LYS A 167 -1.60 18.28 15.92
C LYS A 167 -0.78 17.69 14.78
N PHE A 168 0.10 16.76 15.13
CA PHE A 168 1.04 16.10 14.24
C PHE A 168 0.81 14.58 14.37
N PRO A 169 0.08 13.97 13.43
CA PRO A 169 -0.07 12.51 13.43
C PRO A 169 1.27 11.87 13.11
N VAL A 170 1.63 10.86 13.90
CA VAL A 170 2.80 10.01 13.71
C VAL A 170 2.31 8.64 13.27
N SER A 171 3.01 8.04 12.29
CA SER A 171 2.75 6.68 11.82
C SER A 171 4.08 6.01 11.49
N ILE A 172 4.38 4.88 12.13
CA ILE A 172 5.65 4.18 12.04
C ILE A 172 5.40 2.74 11.60
N PRO A 173 5.95 2.27 10.46
CA PRO A 173 5.86 0.87 10.09
C PRO A 173 6.46 -0.03 11.17
N MET A 174 5.76 -1.08 11.58
CA MET A 174 6.25 -2.00 12.61
C MET A 174 7.48 -2.80 12.16
N THR A 175 7.72 -2.90 10.85
CA THR A 175 9.01 -3.37 10.30
C THR A 175 10.21 -2.51 10.68
N SER A 176 10.00 -1.23 11.02
CA SER A 176 11.04 -0.31 11.53
C SER A 176 11.14 -0.32 13.06
N LEU A 177 10.16 -0.89 13.76
CA LEU A 177 10.11 -1.10 15.21
C LEU A 177 9.81 -2.57 15.55
N PRO A 178 10.63 -3.54 15.10
CA PRO A 178 10.33 -4.96 15.25
C PRO A 178 10.21 -5.39 16.73
N VAL A 179 9.33 -6.32 17.03
CA VAL A 179 9.20 -6.93 18.37
C VAL A 179 9.07 -8.45 18.22
N ALA A 180 9.51 -9.21 19.23
CA ALA A 180 9.38 -10.67 19.24
C ALA A 180 7.95 -11.12 19.49
N GLU A 181 7.48 -12.17 18.82
CA GLU A 181 6.30 -12.91 19.25
C GLU A 181 6.54 -13.60 20.60
N ASN A 182 5.49 -13.73 21.42
CA ASN A 182 5.48 -14.41 22.71
C ASN A 182 6.58 -13.93 23.66
N SER A 183 6.90 -12.63 23.58
CA SER A 183 7.91 -12.00 24.42
C SER A 183 7.47 -12.02 25.89
N SER A 184 8.41 -12.15 26.82
CA SER A 184 8.10 -12.07 28.26
C SER A 184 7.55 -10.70 28.69
N TYR A 185 7.79 -9.67 27.88
CA TYR A 185 7.20 -8.34 27.99
C TYR A 185 7.25 -7.59 26.65
N TYR A 186 6.42 -6.57 26.52
CA TYR A 186 6.56 -5.52 25.51
C TYR A 186 6.71 -4.18 26.22
N GLN A 187 7.61 -3.34 25.73
CA GLN A 187 7.79 -1.99 26.23
C GLN A 187 7.80 -1.01 25.07
N LEU A 188 7.13 0.13 25.26
CA LEU A 188 7.14 1.24 24.33
C LEU A 188 7.78 2.45 25.01
N ASN A 189 8.65 3.15 24.28
CA ASN A 189 9.35 4.34 24.75
C ASN A 189 9.06 5.48 23.76
N ILE A 190 8.67 6.64 24.28
CA ILE A 190 8.60 7.89 23.52
C ILE A 190 9.72 8.78 24.02
N GLY A 191 10.56 9.24 23.10
CA GLY A 191 11.68 10.11 23.38
C GLY A 191 11.62 11.38 22.55
N SER A 192 12.46 12.33 22.92
CA SER A 192 12.58 13.57 22.17
C SER A 192 14.01 14.11 22.21
N ASN A 193 14.32 14.95 21.23
CA ASN A 193 15.59 15.68 21.18
C ASN A 193 15.32 17.16 20.93
N SER A 194 15.96 18.03 21.70
CA SER A 194 15.84 19.48 21.48
C SER A 194 17.05 20.24 21.99
N THR A 195 17.23 21.45 21.49
CA THR A 195 18.30 22.38 21.87
C THR A 195 17.79 23.58 22.67
N HIS A 196 16.64 23.46 23.32
CA HIS A 196 16.11 24.54 24.14
C HIS A 196 16.99 24.81 25.36
N THR A 197 16.92 26.03 25.88
CA THR A 197 17.48 26.38 27.19
C THR A 197 16.34 26.31 28.19
N ALA A 198 16.52 25.50 29.24
CA ALA A 198 15.53 25.35 30.31
C ALA A 198 15.08 26.71 30.89
N GLY A 199 13.87 26.74 31.44
CA GLY A 199 13.32 27.88 32.15
C GLY A 199 14.12 28.23 33.42
N PRO A 200 13.84 29.39 34.04
CA PRO A 200 14.54 29.85 35.24
C PRO A 200 14.50 28.87 36.43
N ASN A 201 13.47 28.01 36.51
CA ASN A 201 13.31 27.00 37.55
C ASN A 201 13.55 25.57 37.02
N GLY A 202 14.17 25.44 35.84
CA GLY A 202 14.42 24.15 35.20
C GLY A 202 13.27 23.66 34.31
N GLU A 203 12.29 24.50 33.98
CA GLU A 203 11.15 24.13 33.13
C GLU A 203 11.57 23.72 31.72
N GLY A 204 10.79 22.83 31.12
CA GLY A 204 11.06 22.20 29.83
C GLY A 204 10.05 22.56 28.74
N ILE A 205 10.27 22.01 27.55
CA ILE A 205 9.24 21.98 26.50
C ILE A 205 8.15 21.01 26.91
N ARG A 206 6.88 21.39 26.70
CA ARG A 206 5.71 20.52 26.95
C ARG A 206 5.11 20.06 25.64
N TYR A 207 4.93 18.75 25.50
CA TYR A 207 4.21 18.16 24.38
C TYR A 207 3.18 17.16 24.91
N TYR A 208 2.19 16.86 24.07
CA TYR A 208 1.07 16.01 24.43
C TYR A 208 1.03 14.84 23.46
N VAL A 209 0.83 13.63 23.97
CA VAL A 209 0.66 12.41 23.18
C VAL A 209 -0.72 11.85 23.46
N ASP A 210 -1.42 11.43 22.41
CA ASP A 210 -2.74 10.84 22.53
C ASP A 210 -2.98 9.77 21.46
N ASN A 211 -3.97 8.90 21.71
CA ASN A 211 -4.52 7.91 20.78
C ASN A 211 -3.44 6.98 20.19
N ILE A 212 -2.63 6.40 21.09
CA ILE A 212 -1.58 5.44 20.72
C ILE A 212 -2.25 4.13 20.34
N ARG A 213 -1.99 3.67 19.12
CA ARG A 213 -2.67 2.50 18.55
C ARG A 213 -1.81 1.78 17.52
N PHE A 214 -2.08 0.51 17.33
CA PHE A 214 -1.72 -0.17 16.10
C PHE A 214 -2.78 0.07 15.03
N THR A 215 -2.34 0.33 13.81
CA THR A 215 -3.22 0.42 12.64
C THR A 215 -2.84 -0.69 11.68
N ALA A 216 -3.78 -1.58 11.39
CA ALA A 216 -3.60 -2.59 10.36
C ALA A 216 -3.46 -1.92 8.99
N LEU A 217 -2.43 -2.30 8.25
CA LEU A 217 -2.26 -1.94 6.86
C LEU A 217 -3.18 -2.82 6.01
N PRO A 218 -3.77 -2.28 4.94
CA PRO A 218 -4.57 -3.07 4.02
C PRO A 218 -3.75 -4.24 3.48
N THR A 219 -4.29 -5.46 3.61
CA THR A 219 -3.81 -6.60 2.83
C THR A 219 -4.32 -6.46 1.41
N PHE A 220 -3.51 -6.88 0.44
CA PHE A 220 -3.89 -6.79 -0.97
C PHE A 220 -4.13 -8.17 -1.55
N VAL A 221 -5.16 -8.24 -2.38
CA VAL A 221 -5.48 -9.36 -3.24
C VAL A 221 -4.88 -9.08 -4.60
N GLU A 222 -4.03 -9.99 -5.08
CA GLU A 222 -3.47 -9.90 -6.42
C GLU A 222 -4.38 -10.61 -7.42
N THR A 223 -4.86 -9.88 -8.43
CA THR A 223 -5.54 -10.47 -9.59
C THR A 223 -4.62 -10.36 -10.80
N LYS A 224 -3.98 -11.47 -11.16
CA LYS A 224 -3.13 -11.55 -12.34
C LYS A 224 -3.96 -11.32 -13.60
N LEU A 225 -3.51 -10.39 -14.45
CA LEU A 225 -4.10 -10.16 -15.76
C LEU A 225 -3.33 -10.90 -16.85
N PHE A 226 -2.02 -11.03 -16.66
CA PHE A 226 -1.05 -11.16 -17.73
C PHE A 226 0.28 -11.69 -17.17
N SER A 227 0.80 -12.77 -17.75
CA SER A 227 2.05 -13.42 -17.30
C SER A 227 2.92 -14.01 -18.41
N TRP A 228 2.42 -14.02 -19.65
CA TRP A 228 3.15 -14.49 -20.83
C TRP A 228 3.48 -15.99 -20.80
N GLU A 229 2.79 -16.75 -19.96
CA GLU A 229 2.92 -18.20 -19.83
C GLU A 229 2.00 -18.95 -20.79
N THR A 230 1.12 -18.24 -21.52
CA THR A 230 0.26 -18.85 -22.54
C THR A 230 1.13 -19.54 -23.60
N PRO A 231 1.05 -20.87 -23.79
CA PRO A 231 1.91 -21.56 -24.74
C PRO A 231 1.67 -21.10 -26.19
N ASP A 232 2.74 -20.97 -26.96
CA ASP A 232 2.68 -20.69 -28.40
C ASP A 232 2.02 -21.86 -29.14
N ASN A 233 1.03 -21.57 -29.98
CA ASN A 233 0.48 -22.53 -30.91
C ASN A 233 1.17 -22.38 -32.27
N PRO A 234 2.09 -23.29 -32.63
CA PRO A 234 2.87 -23.16 -33.87
C PRO A 234 2.03 -23.30 -35.14
N GLU A 235 0.74 -23.63 -35.03
CA GLU A 235 -0.19 -23.68 -36.15
C GLU A 235 -0.77 -22.32 -36.53
N THR A 236 -0.64 -21.30 -35.67
CA THR A 236 -1.09 -19.93 -35.97
C THR A 236 0.09 -19.02 -36.31
N ALA A 237 -0.18 -17.91 -36.99
CA ALA A 237 0.83 -16.88 -37.24
C ALA A 237 0.96 -15.88 -36.07
N VAL A 238 0.11 -16.03 -35.04
CA VAL A 238 0.07 -15.17 -33.87
C VAL A 238 0.84 -15.90 -32.79
N ASN A 239 1.83 -15.25 -32.19
CA ASN A 239 2.46 -15.84 -31.02
C ASN A 239 1.59 -15.54 -29.79
N GLU A 240 0.92 -16.57 -29.26
CA GLU A 240 -0.01 -16.43 -28.14
C GLU A 240 0.68 -16.14 -26.81
N GLN A 241 1.99 -16.37 -26.69
CA GLN A 241 2.77 -16.01 -25.50
C GLN A 241 2.81 -14.50 -25.25
N TYR A 242 2.61 -13.69 -26.28
CA TYR A 242 2.46 -12.24 -26.10
C TYR A 242 1.12 -11.85 -25.46
N GLU A 243 0.16 -12.77 -25.34
CA GLU A 243 -1.15 -12.52 -24.71
C GLU A 243 -1.86 -11.27 -25.29
N GLY A 244 -1.69 -11.04 -26.60
CA GLY A 244 -2.26 -9.90 -27.32
C GLY A 244 -1.49 -8.58 -27.19
N TRP A 245 -0.33 -8.58 -26.51
CA TRP A 245 0.56 -7.42 -26.46
C TRP A 245 1.30 -7.23 -27.78
N THR A 246 1.49 -5.97 -28.14
CA THR A 246 2.12 -5.52 -29.37
C THR A 246 3.01 -4.31 -29.09
N GLU A 247 3.86 -3.94 -30.04
CA GLU A 247 4.66 -2.72 -29.95
C GLU A 247 3.79 -1.49 -29.66
N GLY A 248 4.26 -0.63 -28.77
CA GLY A 248 3.56 0.59 -28.37
C GLY A 248 3.51 1.66 -29.46
N PHE A 249 2.98 2.84 -29.13
CA PHE A 249 2.81 3.94 -30.10
C PHE A 249 4.11 4.53 -30.64
N ASN A 250 5.23 4.30 -29.94
CA ASN A 250 6.53 4.80 -30.34
C ASN A 250 7.34 3.66 -30.97
N PRO A 251 7.72 3.78 -32.26
CA PRO A 251 8.44 2.72 -32.96
C PRO A 251 9.86 2.52 -32.42
N GLY A 252 10.45 1.35 -32.72
CA GLY A 252 11.84 1.03 -32.41
C GLY A 252 12.04 0.18 -31.15
N HIS A 253 10.96 -0.23 -30.50
CA HIS A 253 10.99 -1.25 -29.45
C HIS A 253 10.87 -2.62 -30.10
N VAL A 254 11.66 -3.60 -29.69
CA VAL A 254 11.56 -4.98 -30.17
C VAL A 254 11.08 -5.87 -29.04
N HIS A 255 10.04 -6.65 -29.28
CA HIS A 255 9.47 -7.57 -28.31
C HIS A 255 10.02 -8.98 -28.52
N SER A 256 10.23 -9.69 -27.41
CA SER A 256 10.59 -11.10 -27.39
C SER A 256 10.11 -11.73 -26.09
N ILE A 257 9.92 -13.05 -26.08
CA ILE A 257 9.70 -13.80 -24.84
C ILE A 257 11.05 -14.26 -24.31
N SER A 258 11.29 -14.05 -23.01
CA SER A 258 12.52 -14.42 -22.32
C SER A 258 12.20 -15.24 -21.08
N THR A 259 13.12 -16.12 -20.66
CA THR A 259 13.02 -16.84 -19.38
C THR A 259 13.66 -16.07 -18.22
N LEU A 260 14.23 -14.91 -18.50
CA LEU A 260 14.97 -14.11 -17.53
C LEU A 260 14.01 -13.17 -16.79
N GLY A 261 14.06 -13.15 -15.47
CA GLY A 261 13.22 -12.26 -14.66
C GLY A 261 11.80 -12.73 -14.42
N ALA A 262 11.47 -13.97 -14.78
CA ALA A 262 10.20 -14.57 -14.42
C ALA A 262 10.12 -14.66 -12.89
N THR A 263 9.11 -14.01 -12.31
CA THR A 263 8.78 -14.05 -10.88
C THR A 263 7.66 -15.03 -10.61
N ASP A 264 6.84 -15.34 -11.60
CA ASP A 264 5.80 -16.35 -11.51
C ASP A 264 5.64 -17.10 -12.84
N GLY A 265 6.23 -18.29 -12.90
CA GLY A 265 6.27 -19.12 -14.09
C GLY A 265 7.68 -19.21 -14.68
N THR A 266 7.78 -19.15 -16.00
CA THR A 266 9.00 -19.37 -16.78
C THR A 266 9.25 -18.32 -17.86
N SER A 267 8.31 -17.41 -18.10
CA SER A 267 8.25 -16.52 -19.25
C SER A 267 8.12 -15.07 -18.82
N THR A 268 8.70 -14.16 -19.61
CA THR A 268 8.62 -12.72 -19.42
C THR A 268 8.49 -12.02 -20.77
N LEU A 269 7.90 -10.82 -20.78
CA LEU A 269 7.89 -9.95 -21.94
C LEU A 269 9.18 -9.13 -21.89
N GLN A 270 10.10 -9.46 -22.78
CA GLN A 270 11.30 -8.67 -22.97
C GLN A 270 11.05 -7.57 -23.99
N ILE A 271 11.37 -6.33 -23.60
CA ILE A 271 11.30 -5.15 -24.46
C ILE A 271 12.72 -4.60 -24.61
N ASP A 272 13.23 -4.70 -25.83
CA ASP A 272 14.50 -4.08 -26.23
C ASP A 272 14.22 -2.67 -26.76
N ARG A 273 14.78 -1.67 -26.06
CA ARG A 273 14.73 -0.25 -26.47
C ARG A 273 16.11 0.31 -26.80
N THR A 274 17.11 -0.53 -27.09
CA THR A 274 18.49 -0.08 -27.41
C THR A 274 18.55 0.80 -28.66
N GLY A 275 17.60 0.63 -29.58
CA GLY A 275 17.42 1.48 -30.77
C GLY A 275 16.61 2.77 -30.55
N VAL A 276 16.13 3.04 -29.32
CA VAL A 276 15.25 4.16 -28.99
C VAL A 276 16.03 5.25 -28.25
N SER A 277 15.78 6.53 -28.58
CA SER A 277 16.41 7.66 -27.89
C SER A 277 16.08 7.71 -26.40
N SER A 278 16.93 8.39 -25.63
CA SER A 278 16.64 8.72 -24.23
C SER A 278 15.33 9.51 -24.09
N GLY A 279 14.62 9.28 -23.00
CA GLY A 279 13.38 9.94 -22.64
C GLY A 279 12.20 8.98 -22.60
N PHE A 280 11.02 9.58 -22.57
CA PHE A 280 9.75 8.90 -22.48
C PHE A 280 9.36 8.25 -23.82
N SER A 281 8.93 6.99 -23.79
CA SER A 281 8.34 6.29 -24.93
C SER A 281 7.33 5.24 -24.49
N TRP A 282 6.21 5.12 -25.22
CA TRP A 282 5.26 4.01 -25.11
C TRP A 282 5.78 2.83 -25.90
N GLY A 283 6.35 1.84 -25.21
CA GLY A 283 7.05 0.72 -25.82
C GLY A 283 6.22 -0.52 -26.03
N SER A 284 5.12 -0.67 -25.29
CA SER A 284 4.26 -1.85 -25.37
C SER A 284 2.80 -1.49 -25.13
N GLN A 285 1.87 -2.20 -25.78
CA GLN A 285 0.45 -2.04 -25.57
C GLN A 285 -0.34 -3.34 -25.76
N PHE A 286 -1.41 -3.48 -25.00
CA PHE A 286 -2.51 -4.40 -25.21
C PHE A 286 -3.72 -3.60 -25.68
N THR A 287 -4.34 -4.00 -26.78
CA THR A 287 -5.55 -3.34 -27.31
C THR A 287 -6.58 -4.39 -27.67
N ILE A 288 -7.82 -4.18 -27.22
CA ILE A 288 -8.94 -5.06 -27.52
C ILE A 288 -10.18 -4.25 -27.87
N SER A 289 -10.92 -4.73 -28.86
CA SER A 289 -12.22 -4.18 -29.26
C SER A 289 -13.31 -5.23 -29.04
N GLY A 290 -14.43 -4.79 -28.49
CA GLY A 290 -15.63 -5.56 -28.20
C GLY A 290 -16.81 -5.16 -29.08
N GLY A 291 -17.97 -5.03 -28.46
CA GLY A 291 -19.23 -4.74 -29.11
C GLY A 291 -19.89 -5.96 -29.77
N ALA A 292 -21.02 -5.73 -30.44
CA ALA A 292 -21.81 -6.80 -31.06
C ALA A 292 -21.05 -7.60 -32.13
N ALA A 293 -20.03 -6.98 -32.75
CA ALA A 293 -19.16 -7.63 -33.73
C ALA A 293 -18.10 -8.54 -33.11
N ASN A 294 -17.72 -8.30 -31.85
CA ASN A 294 -16.80 -9.15 -31.08
C ASN A 294 -17.31 -9.41 -29.65
N PRO A 295 -18.33 -10.28 -29.48
CA PRO A 295 -18.88 -10.57 -28.16
C PRO A 295 -17.88 -11.21 -27.18
N ALA A 296 -16.91 -12.00 -27.70
CA ALA A 296 -15.86 -12.59 -26.89
C ALA A 296 -14.89 -11.52 -26.35
N GLY A 297 -14.50 -10.58 -27.21
CA GLY A 297 -13.70 -9.42 -26.79
C GLY A 297 -14.45 -8.52 -25.81
N GLN A 298 -15.77 -8.35 -25.97
CA GLN A 298 -16.59 -7.61 -25.01
C GLN A 298 -16.56 -8.25 -23.62
N ALA A 299 -16.69 -9.58 -23.53
CA ALA A 299 -16.64 -10.27 -22.24
C ALA A 299 -15.28 -10.08 -21.52
N ILE A 300 -14.18 -10.08 -22.26
CA ILE A 300 -12.84 -9.79 -21.72
C ILE A 300 -12.75 -8.34 -21.26
N ILE A 301 -13.24 -7.38 -22.06
CA ILE A 301 -13.26 -5.96 -21.70
C ILE A 301 -14.06 -5.75 -20.42
N ASP A 302 -15.25 -6.34 -20.31
CA ASP A 302 -16.11 -6.20 -19.13
C ASP A 302 -15.41 -6.73 -17.87
N GLN A 303 -14.70 -7.86 -17.97
CA GLN A 303 -13.89 -8.41 -16.87
C GLN A 303 -12.73 -7.50 -16.48
N LEU A 304 -11.96 -7.01 -17.46
CA LEU A 304 -10.83 -6.10 -17.20
C LEU A 304 -11.29 -4.77 -16.60
N VAL A 305 -12.39 -4.20 -17.11
CA VAL A 305 -12.98 -2.97 -16.59
C VAL A 305 -13.48 -3.15 -15.17
N ALA A 306 -14.20 -4.24 -14.88
CA ALA A 306 -14.65 -4.54 -13.53
C ALA A 306 -13.46 -4.72 -12.56
N GLY A 307 -12.43 -5.46 -12.98
CA GLY A 307 -11.21 -5.65 -12.19
C GLY A 307 -10.50 -4.32 -11.91
N ILE A 308 -10.20 -3.53 -12.95
CA ILE A 308 -9.47 -2.26 -12.81
C ILE A 308 -10.27 -1.27 -11.94
N ASN A 309 -11.59 -1.16 -12.13
CA ASN A 309 -12.43 -0.28 -11.30
C ASN A 309 -12.54 -0.74 -9.84
N GLY A 310 -12.35 -2.04 -9.57
CA GLY A 310 -12.31 -2.62 -8.22
C GLY A 310 -10.90 -2.66 -7.60
N ALA A 311 -9.88 -2.18 -8.30
CA ALA A 311 -8.50 -2.19 -7.83
C ALA A 311 -8.10 -0.87 -7.17
N THR A 312 -7.01 -0.91 -6.41
CA THR A 312 -6.34 0.27 -5.87
C THR A 312 -5.10 0.67 -6.66
N SER A 313 -4.44 -0.32 -7.28
CA SER A 313 -3.24 -0.12 -8.05
C SER A 313 -3.05 -1.23 -9.08
N ILE A 314 -2.17 -0.97 -10.04
CA ILE A 314 -1.68 -1.94 -11.02
C ILE A 314 -0.21 -2.17 -10.71
N ALA A 315 0.20 -3.43 -10.65
CA ALA A 315 1.56 -3.83 -10.39
C ALA A 315 2.11 -4.74 -11.49
N PHE A 316 3.41 -4.69 -11.71
CA PHE A 316 4.14 -5.62 -12.56
C PHE A 316 5.60 -5.66 -12.12
N ASP A 317 6.24 -6.80 -12.34
CA ASP A 317 7.63 -7.00 -11.96
C ASP A 317 8.53 -6.63 -13.15
N VAL A 318 9.64 -5.96 -12.86
CA VAL A 318 10.63 -5.54 -13.86
C VAL A 318 12.00 -6.03 -13.47
N ARG A 319 12.74 -6.56 -14.45
CA ARG A 319 14.15 -6.94 -14.30
C ARG A 319 15.02 -6.25 -15.34
N PHE A 320 16.25 -5.95 -14.93
CA PHE A 320 17.28 -5.32 -15.75
C PHE A 320 18.38 -6.34 -16.06
N ASP A 321 18.59 -6.66 -17.34
CA ASP A 321 19.55 -7.69 -17.76
C ASP A 321 20.85 -7.15 -18.37
N ASP A 322 20.89 -5.86 -18.67
CA ASP A 322 22.08 -5.22 -19.20
C ASP A 322 22.69 -4.32 -18.14
N SER A 323 24.02 -4.35 -18.02
CA SER A 323 24.77 -3.19 -17.56
C SER A 323 24.52 -2.12 -18.61
N PHE A 324 23.41 -1.41 -18.46
CA PHE A 324 23.00 -0.35 -19.37
C PHE A 324 24.26 0.29 -19.95
N PRO A 325 24.44 0.38 -21.27
CA PRO A 325 25.73 0.70 -21.86
C PRO A 325 26.31 2.05 -21.39
N ASN A 326 25.54 2.83 -20.60
CA ASN A 326 25.97 4.01 -19.84
C ASN A 326 25.43 4.15 -18.39
N SER A 327 24.85 3.13 -17.73
CA SER A 327 24.17 3.23 -16.41
C SER A 327 23.24 4.45 -16.30
N PRO A 328 21.98 4.40 -16.76
CA PRO A 328 21.10 5.54 -16.74
C PRO A 328 20.98 6.02 -15.30
N THR A 329 21.28 7.29 -15.11
CA THR A 329 21.05 8.01 -13.87
C THR A 329 19.56 8.08 -13.52
N PHE A 330 18.68 7.74 -14.47
CA PHE A 330 17.24 7.82 -14.35
C PHE A 330 16.52 6.75 -15.17
N THR A 331 15.64 5.98 -14.54
CA THR A 331 14.70 5.07 -15.23
C THR A 331 13.39 4.98 -14.46
N LYS A 332 12.28 5.08 -15.19
CA LYS A 332 10.91 4.85 -14.69
C LYS A 332 10.12 4.03 -15.69
N PHE A 333 9.11 3.35 -15.18
CA PHE A 333 8.06 2.72 -15.96
C PHE A 333 6.76 3.47 -15.72
N GLY A 334 5.94 3.59 -16.76
CA GLY A 334 4.63 4.19 -16.67
C GLY A 334 3.57 3.33 -17.31
N LEU A 335 2.32 3.66 -17.01
CA LEU A 335 1.15 2.98 -17.53
C LEU A 335 0.16 4.01 -18.06
N HIS A 336 -0.58 3.63 -19.10
CA HIS A 336 -1.86 4.25 -19.37
C HIS A 336 -2.96 3.21 -19.53
N VAL A 337 -4.18 3.61 -19.22
CA VAL A 337 -5.40 2.88 -19.56
C VAL A 337 -6.35 3.82 -20.29
N THR A 338 -6.91 3.34 -21.40
CA THR A 338 -7.84 4.07 -22.26
C THR A 338 -9.09 3.25 -22.51
N ASP A 339 -10.25 3.86 -22.29
CA ASP A 339 -11.56 3.31 -22.63
C ASP A 339 -12.33 4.23 -23.59
N HIS A 340 -13.20 3.65 -24.40
CA HIS A 340 -14.15 4.39 -25.24
C HIS A 340 -15.40 4.75 -24.42
N ARG A 341 -15.77 6.04 -24.47
CA ARG A 341 -16.84 6.63 -23.66
C ARG A 341 -18.12 6.78 -24.47
N ALA A 342 -19.25 6.93 -23.77
CA ALA A 342 -20.57 7.10 -24.38
C ALA A 342 -20.73 8.39 -25.23
N ASP A 343 -19.83 9.37 -25.07
CA ASP A 343 -19.77 10.60 -25.88
C ASP A 343 -18.90 10.45 -27.14
N ASP A 344 -18.59 9.21 -27.53
CA ASP A 344 -17.77 8.85 -28.70
C ASP A 344 -16.31 9.33 -28.61
N SER A 345 -15.82 9.53 -27.39
CA SER A 345 -14.45 9.97 -27.13
C SER A 345 -13.70 9.01 -26.23
N PHE A 346 -12.38 9.14 -26.15
CA PHE A 346 -11.52 8.24 -25.39
C PHE A 346 -11.02 8.91 -24.11
N SER A 347 -10.96 8.15 -23.02
CA SER A 347 -10.20 8.54 -21.84
C SER A 347 -8.70 8.27 -22.03
N PHE A 348 -7.84 8.95 -21.28
CA PHE A 348 -6.43 8.60 -21.18
C PHE A 348 -5.94 8.80 -19.76
N PHE A 349 -6.07 7.76 -18.94
CA PHE A 349 -5.54 7.77 -17.57
C PHE A 349 -4.08 7.33 -17.60
N GLY A 350 -3.14 8.27 -17.46
CA GLY A 350 -1.71 7.99 -17.54
C GLY A 350 -0.95 8.40 -16.28
N GLY A 351 0.14 7.68 -15.98
CA GLY A 351 1.03 7.98 -14.85
C GLY A 351 2.33 7.19 -14.91
N GLU A 352 3.32 7.60 -14.09
CA GLU A 352 4.61 6.90 -13.94
C GLU A 352 4.75 6.35 -12.52
N GLY A 353 5.38 5.19 -12.39
CA GLY A 353 5.81 4.63 -11.12
C GLY A 353 7.06 5.31 -10.54
N PRO A 354 7.59 4.75 -9.44
CA PRO A 354 8.79 5.27 -8.79
C PRO A 354 10.03 5.17 -9.70
N SER A 355 11.02 6.01 -9.42
CA SER A 355 12.31 6.01 -10.12
C SER A 355 13.22 4.89 -9.62
N PHE A 356 13.90 4.21 -10.53
CA PHE A 356 14.84 3.12 -10.27
C PHE A 356 16.30 3.60 -10.11
N ASN A 357 16.51 4.87 -9.74
CA ASN A 357 17.84 5.50 -9.76
C ASN A 357 18.82 4.83 -8.79
N GLY A 358 19.84 4.15 -9.31
CA GLY A 358 21.03 3.74 -8.53
C GLY A 358 20.82 2.64 -7.49
N VAL A 359 19.76 1.84 -7.57
CA VAL A 359 19.40 0.85 -6.53
C VAL A 359 19.39 -0.62 -7.01
N GLN A 360 19.21 -0.89 -8.31
CA GLN A 360 19.05 -2.27 -8.78
C GLN A 360 20.39 -2.84 -9.27
N THR A 361 20.81 -3.97 -8.71
CA THR A 361 21.91 -4.76 -9.29
C THR A 361 21.40 -5.34 -10.60
N ILE A 362 22.25 -5.44 -11.62
CA ILE A 362 21.91 -6.18 -12.84
C ILE A 362 21.48 -7.58 -12.43
N GLY A 363 20.32 -8.00 -12.91
CA GLY A 363 19.72 -9.27 -12.60
C GLY A 363 18.73 -9.27 -11.43
N ASP A 364 18.61 -8.17 -10.68
CA ASP A 364 17.58 -8.02 -9.66
C ASP A 364 16.22 -7.73 -10.30
N THR A 365 15.18 -8.33 -9.73
CA THR A 365 13.79 -8.01 -10.06
C THR A 365 13.22 -7.06 -9.03
N ALA A 366 12.38 -6.13 -9.47
CA ALA A 366 11.64 -5.24 -8.60
C ALA A 366 10.21 -5.04 -9.08
N THR A 367 9.29 -4.84 -8.14
CA THR A 367 7.89 -4.56 -8.46
C THR A 367 7.68 -3.07 -8.69
N VAL A 368 7.11 -2.73 -9.85
CA VAL A 368 6.53 -1.42 -10.13
C VAL A 368 5.08 -1.46 -9.66
N THR A 369 4.71 -0.63 -8.69
CA THR A 369 3.31 -0.43 -8.28
C THR A 369 2.86 0.98 -8.63
N ILE A 370 1.79 1.10 -9.41
CA ILE A 370 1.21 2.38 -9.83
C ILE A 370 -0.20 2.50 -9.24
N PRO A 371 -0.41 3.37 -8.24
CA PRO A 371 -1.73 3.65 -7.68
C PRO A 371 -2.68 4.21 -8.74
N LEU A 372 -3.94 3.75 -8.77
CA LEU A 372 -4.95 4.30 -9.68
C LEU A 372 -5.24 5.78 -9.42
N THR A 373 -4.93 6.28 -8.22
CA THR A 373 -4.99 7.71 -7.88
C THR A 373 -3.94 8.54 -8.63
N SER A 374 -2.85 7.92 -9.09
CA SER A 374 -1.78 8.56 -9.85
C SER A 374 -1.98 8.52 -11.36
N LEU A 375 -2.89 7.67 -11.85
CA LEU A 375 -3.27 7.60 -13.26
C LEU A 375 -4.32 8.67 -13.55
N VAL A 376 -3.90 9.78 -14.17
CA VAL A 376 -4.75 10.97 -14.33
C VAL A 376 -5.12 11.18 -15.79
N ASP A 377 -6.40 11.44 -16.00
CA ASP A 377 -6.95 12.00 -17.23
C ASP A 377 -7.22 13.51 -17.01
N GLY A 378 -6.82 14.33 -17.97
CA GLY A 378 -6.90 15.79 -17.86
C GLY A 378 -8.32 16.35 -17.74
N THR A 379 -9.34 15.54 -18.01
CA THR A 379 -10.76 15.93 -17.96
C THR A 379 -11.55 15.22 -16.85
N ARG A 380 -11.13 14.02 -16.45
CA ARG A 380 -11.86 13.16 -15.49
C ARG A 380 -11.20 13.07 -14.11
N GLY A 381 -9.98 13.57 -13.96
CA GLY A 381 -9.21 13.39 -12.73
C GLY A 381 -8.56 12.01 -12.69
N SER A 382 -8.44 11.41 -11.51
CA SER A 382 -7.77 10.11 -11.35
C SER A 382 -8.65 8.93 -11.76
N LEU A 383 -8.03 7.83 -12.19
CA LEU A 383 -8.72 6.59 -12.50
C LEU A 383 -9.43 6.02 -11.26
N ALA A 384 -8.81 6.13 -10.08
CA ALA A 384 -9.43 5.71 -8.81
C ALA A 384 -10.78 6.40 -8.53
N SER A 385 -10.90 7.69 -8.89
CA SER A 385 -12.12 8.47 -8.66
C SER A 385 -13.13 8.36 -9.80
N ALA A 386 -12.65 8.29 -11.05
CA ALA A 386 -13.51 8.38 -12.22
C ALA A 386 -13.99 7.02 -12.73
N GLY A 387 -13.17 5.99 -12.56
CA GLY A 387 -13.34 4.68 -13.20
C GLY A 387 -13.25 4.72 -14.72
N LEU A 388 -13.00 3.53 -15.30
CA LEU A 388 -13.25 3.22 -16.70
C LEU A 388 -14.76 3.10 -16.95
N THR A 389 -15.21 3.39 -18.17
CA THR A 389 -16.61 3.27 -18.57
C THR A 389 -17.06 1.81 -18.60
N VAL A 390 -18.04 1.46 -17.78
CA VAL A 390 -18.68 0.13 -17.79
C VAL A 390 -19.38 -0.08 -19.14
N GLY A 391 -19.13 -1.23 -19.77
CA GLY A 391 -19.68 -1.57 -21.09
C GLY A 391 -19.00 -0.85 -22.27
N THR A 392 -17.80 -0.30 -22.06
CA THR A 392 -16.97 0.19 -23.17
C THR A 392 -16.70 -0.92 -24.18
N ASP A 393 -16.68 -0.59 -25.47
CA ASP A 393 -16.36 -1.52 -26.56
C ASP A 393 -14.88 -1.47 -26.96
N PHE A 394 -14.06 -0.73 -26.22
CA PHE A 394 -12.63 -0.61 -26.47
C PHE A 394 -11.87 -0.46 -25.17
N LEU A 395 -10.82 -1.25 -25.01
CA LEU A 395 -9.86 -1.10 -23.94
C LEU A 395 -8.44 -1.14 -24.49
N ARG A 396 -7.61 -0.22 -24.01
CA ARG A 396 -6.17 -0.26 -24.20
C ARG A 396 -5.46 -0.11 -22.88
N ILE A 397 -4.41 -0.90 -22.71
CA ILE A 397 -3.43 -0.77 -21.64
C ILE A 397 -2.08 -0.59 -22.32
N GLY A 398 -1.28 0.39 -21.93
CA GLY A 398 0.07 0.55 -22.48
C GLY A 398 1.11 0.80 -21.41
N ILE A 399 2.31 0.30 -21.67
CA ILE A 399 3.48 0.43 -20.81
C ILE A 399 4.47 1.39 -21.47
N SER A 400 4.92 2.37 -20.71
CA SER A 400 5.98 3.30 -21.11
C SER A 400 7.24 3.07 -20.30
N THR A 401 8.34 3.54 -20.87
CA THR A 401 9.59 3.73 -20.16
C THR A 401 10.09 5.15 -20.34
N ASN A 402 10.59 5.75 -19.27
CA ASN A 402 11.23 7.06 -19.25
C ASN A 402 12.62 6.92 -18.66
N THR A 403 13.64 6.94 -19.51
CA THR A 403 15.01 6.62 -19.11
C THR A 403 16.04 7.46 -19.83
N SER A 404 17.19 7.70 -19.20
CA SER A 404 18.30 8.47 -19.78
C SER A 404 19.19 7.66 -20.74
N GLY A 405 18.85 6.41 -21.05
CA GLY A 405 19.59 5.57 -22.02
C GLY A 405 18.74 4.50 -22.69
N GLY A 406 19.34 3.79 -23.65
CA GLY A 406 18.78 2.53 -24.18
C GLY A 406 19.01 1.38 -23.21
N GLY A 407 18.22 0.32 -23.32
CA GLY A 407 18.34 -0.86 -22.47
C GLY A 407 17.36 -1.96 -22.85
N ILE A 408 17.52 -3.12 -22.22
CA ILE A 408 16.62 -4.27 -22.32
C ILE A 408 16.01 -4.48 -20.94
N TYR A 409 14.70 -4.66 -20.89
CA TYR A 409 13.97 -4.91 -19.66
C TYR A 409 13.00 -6.06 -19.86
N GLN A 410 12.86 -6.89 -18.82
CA GLN A 410 11.83 -7.92 -18.76
C GLN A 410 10.70 -7.47 -17.85
N ILE A 411 9.47 -7.72 -18.29
CA ILE A 411 8.23 -7.45 -17.56
C ILE A 411 7.53 -8.76 -17.29
N ASP A 412 7.14 -8.98 -16.04
CA ASP A 412 6.37 -10.16 -15.63
C ASP A 412 5.25 -9.80 -14.65
N ASN A 413 4.33 -10.75 -14.43
CA ASN A 413 3.31 -10.76 -13.39
C ASN A 413 2.51 -9.44 -13.32
N PHE A 414 1.93 -9.06 -14.46
CA PHE A 414 1.13 -7.86 -14.57
C PHE A 414 -0.26 -8.13 -13.96
N ARG A 415 -0.57 -7.39 -12.90
CA ARG A 415 -1.65 -7.72 -11.96
C ARG A 415 -2.31 -6.48 -11.36
N LEU A 416 -3.53 -6.67 -10.91
CA LEU A 416 -4.28 -5.69 -10.12
C LEU A 416 -4.06 -5.96 -8.63
N LEU A 417 -3.94 -4.92 -7.83
CA LEU A 417 -3.96 -5.02 -6.38
C LEU A 417 -5.24 -4.37 -5.85
N SER A 418 -6.10 -5.16 -5.23
CA SER A 418 -7.31 -4.71 -4.55
C SER A 418 -7.16 -4.89 -3.04
N VAL A 419 -7.78 -4.03 -2.23
CA VAL A 419 -7.81 -4.27 -0.77
C VAL A 419 -8.58 -5.57 -0.53
N ALA A 420 -7.98 -6.49 0.22
CA ALA A 420 -8.68 -7.69 0.65
C ALA A 420 -9.88 -7.27 1.52
N PRO A 421 -11.07 -7.85 1.29
CA PRO A 421 -12.18 -7.62 2.21
C PRO A 421 -11.76 -8.10 3.59
N THR A 422 -11.99 -7.29 4.62
CA THR A 422 -11.88 -7.75 6.01
C THR A 422 -13.10 -8.63 6.27
N LEU A 423 -12.88 -9.94 6.39
CA LEU A 423 -13.91 -10.93 6.66
C LEU A 423 -13.81 -11.28 8.14
N ALA A 424 -14.82 -10.94 8.92
CA ALA A 424 -14.79 -11.12 10.36
C ALA A 424 -14.92 -12.60 10.76
N ALA A 425 -15.43 -13.44 9.85
CA ALA A 425 -15.58 -14.88 10.06
C ALA A 425 -14.52 -15.74 9.34
N ASP A 426 -13.42 -15.13 8.88
CA ASP A 426 -12.22 -15.82 8.39
C ASP A 426 -11.33 -16.12 9.60
N PHE A 427 -11.57 -17.25 10.25
CA PHE A 427 -10.93 -17.58 11.52
C PHE A 427 -9.59 -18.32 11.34
N ASN A 428 -9.26 -18.72 10.11
CA ASN A 428 -7.99 -19.36 9.78
C ASN A 428 -7.02 -18.44 9.03
N ASP A 429 -7.41 -17.17 8.80
CA ASP A 429 -6.67 -16.14 8.07
C ASP A 429 -6.27 -16.56 6.64
N ASP A 430 -7.07 -17.40 5.98
CA ASP A 430 -6.79 -17.88 4.62
C ASP A 430 -7.43 -17.01 3.51
N THR A 431 -8.02 -15.88 3.89
CA THR A 431 -8.72 -14.89 3.07
C THR A 431 -10.05 -15.37 2.50
N LYS A 432 -10.63 -16.42 3.10
CA LYS A 432 -11.93 -16.99 2.71
C LYS A 432 -12.75 -17.30 3.96
N VAL A 433 -14.06 -17.30 3.77
CA VAL A 433 -15.01 -17.77 4.79
C VAL A 433 -15.67 -19.03 4.29
N ASP A 434 -15.21 -20.17 4.75
CA ASP A 434 -15.67 -21.48 4.31
C ASP A 434 -15.92 -22.47 5.45
N ALA A 435 -15.91 -23.77 5.12
CA ALA A 435 -16.17 -24.83 6.08
C ALA A 435 -15.03 -25.03 7.09
N ALA A 436 -13.81 -24.59 6.78
CA ALA A 436 -12.68 -24.59 7.69
C ALA A 436 -12.90 -23.60 8.84
N ASP A 437 -13.36 -22.39 8.55
CA ASP A 437 -13.72 -21.39 9.56
C ASP A 437 -14.85 -21.86 10.45
N LEU A 438 -15.87 -22.49 9.86
CA LEU A 438 -16.94 -23.09 10.65
C LEU A 438 -16.43 -24.13 11.65
N ALA A 439 -15.38 -24.88 11.30
CA ALA A 439 -14.78 -25.84 12.22
C ALA A 439 -14.09 -25.15 13.40
N ILE A 440 -13.46 -23.99 13.16
CA ILE A 440 -12.84 -23.17 14.20
C ILE A 440 -13.89 -22.57 15.12
N TRP A 441 -14.94 -21.94 14.57
CA TRP A 441 -16.05 -21.42 15.37
C TRP A 441 -16.69 -22.52 16.23
N LYS A 442 -16.95 -23.71 15.66
CA LYS A 442 -17.49 -24.85 16.41
C LYS A 442 -16.59 -25.30 17.57
N SER A 443 -15.28 -25.12 17.44
CA SER A 443 -14.33 -25.47 18.49
C SER A 443 -14.29 -24.44 19.62
N GLY A 444 -14.60 -23.17 19.31
CA GLY A 444 -14.67 -22.08 20.27
C GLY A 444 -16.04 -21.95 20.95
N PHE A 445 -17.13 -22.42 20.31
CA PHE A 445 -18.50 -22.17 20.74
C PHE A 445 -18.75 -22.40 22.25
N GLY A 446 -19.09 -21.32 22.95
CA GLY A 446 -19.37 -21.32 24.39
C GLY A 446 -18.17 -21.63 25.30
N SER A 447 -16.94 -21.59 24.77
CA SER A 447 -15.73 -21.97 25.49
C SER A 447 -14.62 -20.91 25.50
N ASN A 448 -14.46 -20.16 24.40
CA ASN A 448 -13.47 -19.09 24.26
C ASN A 448 -13.85 -18.20 23.05
N ALA A 449 -13.04 -17.18 22.75
CA ALA A 449 -13.25 -16.22 21.67
C ALA A 449 -12.59 -16.63 20.32
N THR A 450 -12.22 -17.91 20.11
CA THR A 450 -11.53 -18.29 18.85
C THR A 450 -12.42 -18.21 17.61
N GLY A 451 -13.74 -18.11 17.79
CA GLY A 451 -14.72 -17.89 16.73
C GLY A 451 -15.48 -16.57 16.89
N ASP A 452 -14.88 -15.57 17.52
CA ASP A 452 -15.47 -14.26 17.79
C ASP A 452 -15.46 -13.38 16.53
N ALA A 453 -16.54 -13.41 15.76
CA ALA A 453 -16.70 -12.65 14.53
C ALA A 453 -17.41 -11.30 14.74
N ASP A 454 -18.06 -11.05 15.88
CA ASP A 454 -18.61 -9.72 16.19
C ASP A 454 -17.77 -8.89 17.18
N GLY A 455 -16.73 -9.50 17.74
CA GLY A 455 -15.69 -8.87 18.56
C GLY A 455 -16.12 -8.62 19.99
N ASP A 456 -17.07 -9.39 20.54
CA ASP A 456 -17.62 -9.20 21.88
C ASP A 456 -16.91 -10.00 22.98
N GLY A 457 -15.91 -10.79 22.60
CA GLY A 457 -15.06 -11.57 23.49
C GLY A 457 -15.58 -12.98 23.78
N ASP A 458 -16.60 -13.46 23.07
CA ASP A 458 -17.02 -14.85 23.13
C ASP A 458 -17.21 -15.52 21.75
N SER A 459 -17.85 -16.68 21.70
CA SER A 459 -18.09 -17.39 20.45
C SER A 459 -19.45 -18.05 20.55
N ASP A 460 -20.45 -17.42 19.96
CA ASP A 460 -21.85 -17.74 20.17
C ASP A 460 -22.67 -17.71 18.86
N GLY A 461 -23.99 -17.63 18.99
CA GLY A 461 -24.91 -17.60 17.85
C GLY A 461 -24.81 -16.33 17.01
N ALA A 462 -24.39 -15.20 17.57
CA ALA A 462 -24.17 -13.95 16.86
C ALA A 462 -23.01 -14.09 15.86
N ASP A 463 -21.90 -14.70 16.28
CA ASP A 463 -20.75 -14.98 15.40
C ASP A 463 -21.11 -15.96 14.29
N TYR A 464 -21.90 -16.98 14.62
CA TYR A 464 -22.38 -17.92 13.60
C TYR A 464 -23.21 -17.20 12.53
N LEU A 465 -24.02 -16.20 12.92
CA LEU A 465 -24.75 -15.39 11.96
C LEU A 465 -23.83 -14.52 11.11
N VAL A 466 -22.69 -14.05 11.65
CA VAL A 466 -21.65 -13.36 10.85
C VAL A 466 -21.07 -14.34 9.83
N TRP A 467 -20.61 -15.51 10.27
CA TRP A 467 -20.10 -16.57 9.38
C TRP A 467 -21.11 -16.94 8.29
N GLN A 468 -22.39 -17.10 8.63
CA GLN A 468 -23.43 -17.43 7.64
C GLN A 468 -23.61 -16.34 6.58
N ARG A 469 -23.44 -15.06 6.94
CA ARG A 469 -23.53 -13.94 5.99
C ARG A 469 -22.30 -13.87 5.10
N GLU A 470 -21.14 -14.22 5.64
CA GLU A 470 -19.87 -14.13 4.92
C GLU A 470 -19.52 -15.42 4.18
N PHE A 471 -20.19 -16.55 4.44
CA PHE A 471 -19.89 -17.85 3.82
C PHE A 471 -19.83 -17.78 2.29
N GLY A 472 -18.70 -18.22 1.73
CA GLY A 472 -18.39 -18.16 0.31
C GLY A 472 -17.79 -16.82 -0.16
N SER A 473 -17.61 -15.86 0.74
CA SER A 473 -16.81 -14.65 0.51
C SER A 473 -15.31 -15.00 0.58
N GLY A 474 -14.49 -14.18 -0.07
CA GLY A 474 -13.04 -14.35 -0.07
C GLY A 474 -12.42 -14.25 -1.45
N VAL A 475 -11.10 -14.41 -1.49
CA VAL A 475 -10.34 -14.34 -2.74
C VAL A 475 -10.53 -15.61 -3.56
N THR A 476 -11.25 -15.50 -4.67
CA THR A 476 -11.23 -16.51 -5.74
C THR A 476 -10.15 -16.16 -6.76
N ALA A 477 -9.22 -17.08 -7.02
CA ALA A 477 -8.23 -16.88 -8.08
C ALA A 477 -8.95 -16.80 -9.44
N ASN A 478 -8.95 -15.62 -10.06
CA ASN A 478 -9.36 -15.50 -11.46
C ASN A 478 -8.27 -16.11 -12.34
N ALA A 479 -8.65 -16.99 -13.26
CA ALA A 479 -7.73 -17.48 -14.28
C ALA A 479 -7.21 -16.31 -15.13
N ALA A 480 -5.92 -16.32 -15.47
CA ALA A 480 -5.32 -15.33 -16.35
C ALA A 480 -6.09 -15.23 -17.66
N VAL A 481 -6.16 -14.01 -18.23
CA VAL A 481 -6.88 -13.77 -19.49
C VAL A 481 -6.08 -14.38 -20.63
N GLY A 482 -6.33 -15.66 -20.92
CA GLY A 482 -5.74 -16.34 -22.07
C GLY A 482 -6.25 -15.72 -23.38
N ALA A 483 -5.38 -15.65 -24.38
CA ALA A 483 -5.77 -15.23 -25.73
C ALA A 483 -6.92 -16.12 -26.22
N VAL A 484 -8.09 -15.52 -26.48
CA VAL A 484 -9.20 -16.23 -27.12
C VAL A 484 -8.83 -16.40 -28.60
N PRO A 485 -8.67 -17.63 -29.10
CA PRO A 485 -8.36 -17.85 -30.51
C PRO A 485 -9.43 -17.18 -31.37
N GLU A 486 -9.02 -16.38 -32.35
CA GLU A 486 -9.97 -15.74 -33.26
C GLU A 486 -10.86 -16.81 -33.90
N PRO A 487 -12.19 -16.63 -33.93
CA PRO A 487 -13.08 -17.67 -34.41
C PRO A 487 -12.79 -17.93 -35.90
N SER A 488 -12.59 -19.21 -36.23
CA SER A 488 -12.31 -19.76 -37.56
C SER A 488 -13.39 -19.48 -38.64
N SER A 489 -14.29 -18.53 -38.38
CA SER A 489 -15.27 -17.93 -39.29
C SER A 489 -14.65 -17.42 -40.59
N LEU A 490 -13.45 -16.82 -40.56
CA LEU A 490 -12.77 -16.37 -41.77
C LEU A 490 -12.28 -17.54 -42.63
N ALA A 491 -11.79 -18.61 -42.00
CA ALA A 491 -11.42 -19.85 -42.69
C ALA A 491 -12.66 -20.54 -43.28
N LEU A 492 -13.79 -20.54 -42.57
CA LEU A 492 -15.06 -21.06 -43.08
C LEU A 492 -15.61 -20.23 -44.24
N ALA A 493 -15.54 -18.90 -44.16
CA ALA A 493 -15.98 -18.00 -45.22
C ALA A 493 -15.12 -18.15 -46.48
N ALA A 494 -13.79 -18.25 -46.33
CA ALA A 494 -12.88 -18.53 -47.42
C ALA A 494 -13.15 -19.92 -48.05
N GLY A 495 -13.38 -20.94 -47.22
CA GLY A 495 -13.77 -22.28 -47.67
C GLY A 495 -15.09 -22.29 -48.45
N LEU A 496 -16.10 -21.57 -47.98
CA LEU A 496 -17.39 -21.44 -48.66
C LEU A 496 -17.28 -20.68 -49.99
N MET A 497 -16.45 -19.63 -50.06
CA MET A 497 -16.19 -18.92 -51.31
C MET A 497 -15.44 -19.78 -52.33
N MET A 498 -14.48 -20.59 -51.89
CA MET A 498 -13.78 -21.55 -52.77
C MET A 498 -14.71 -22.67 -53.25
N ALA A 499 -15.56 -23.20 -52.38
CA ALA A 499 -16.57 -24.19 -52.76
C ALA A 499 -17.57 -23.61 -53.77
N ALA A 500 -18.09 -22.40 -53.53
CA ALA A 500 -19.01 -21.72 -54.44
C ALA A 500 -18.37 -21.42 -55.82
N ALA A 501 -17.07 -21.09 -55.86
CA ALA A 501 -16.34 -20.89 -57.11
C ALA A 501 -16.11 -22.20 -57.87
N ALA A 502 -15.91 -23.32 -57.18
CA ALA A 502 -15.77 -24.65 -57.78
C ALA A 502 -17.09 -25.17 -58.37
N PHE A 503 -18.22 -24.91 -57.71
CA PHE A 503 -19.56 -25.27 -58.22
C PHE A 503 -20.04 -24.39 -59.37
N ARG A 504 -19.50 -23.18 -59.54
CA ARG A 504 -19.77 -22.31 -60.72
C ARG A 504 -19.01 -22.70 -61.99
N ARG A 505 -18.05 -23.64 -61.92
CA ARG A 505 -17.24 -24.10 -63.05
C ARG A 505 -17.66 -25.47 -63.62
N ARG A 506 -18.77 -26.04 -63.12
CA ARG A 506 -19.49 -27.16 -63.75
C ARG A 506 -20.74 -26.63 -64.42
#